data_AF-A0A3D2VUV5-F1
#
_entry.id   AF-A0A3D2VUV5-F1
#
_cell.length_a   1.000
_cell.length_b   1.000
_cell.length_c   1.000
_cell.angle_alpha   90.00
_cell.angle_beta   90.00
_cell.angle_gamma   90.00
#
_symmetry.space_group_name_H-M   'P 1'
#
loop_
_entity.id
_entity.type
_entity.pdbx_description
1 polymer ?
#
loop_
_entity_poly.entity_id
_entity_poly.type
_entity_poly.pdbx_seq_one_letter_code
_entity_poly.pdbx_strand_id
1 'polypeptide(L)'
;MTTHSDTLIVSDYVICATLRKVSDVFDVALLWERMRSGQEGVFLLEALKRYPRLPFGRQRKESCYSHIVVRLPEKEYLRDDRLDDGSGREALLQEFRRLHERQLGHALAENATVRYRVEADPILRPGEVQFLFGRAIYVPSAADSPLFRIQATGEGQTDWRELGPIYAGQRLTLLNADRRTSSFAVEGWPFMNGEAVLLVLRSGASTQVDALSEPPNGLNLVDDGEGGFVVRDRRGRALRLRVAPGTAGMAEALRVSERRIVAAPARPEQLEGLVAADPLAVLEETELDVAYPVTDIWGRREPMMGLSVDFDEILNPKTWLEPPSPTQVGPPVAQVGPPVVQVGPPAAPAYVTASGSEPEELDQLTWVPQRATTVQVTGVALQRLSTYAASGISDWRVGFNQAGGLASGSPAKAVAWLRVDKTDRVFGELEGSSVPLALPGVWSPLAELELALYIAPPPMNLHYLGWVRLPAPLALPVPCDKAVSFGRGSEADLAPRLLADPHSLRWEGGASVRASGINAEYLGLSRRHLLLQARRNDWWVHLESQNMPAYRLAPSGDLLDVLSPGADTATTAKPEDLLVVGGYVLELGPVG
;
A
#
# COMPACT_ATOMS: atom_id res chain seq x y z
N MET A 1 -9.47 -20.57 10.79
CA MET A 1 -10.19 -20.55 9.49
C MET A 1 -10.30 -19.10 9.01
N THR A 2 -10.55 -18.89 7.71
CA THR A 2 -11.13 -17.65 7.13
C THR A 2 -10.51 -16.30 7.52
N THR A 3 -9.26 -16.05 7.11
CA THR A 3 -8.79 -14.68 6.81
C THR A 3 -9.38 -14.25 5.45
N HIS A 4 -10.40 -13.39 5.42
CA HIS A 4 -11.17 -13.07 4.20
C HIS A 4 -11.32 -11.56 3.90
N SER A 5 -10.66 -10.70 4.67
CA SER A 5 -10.84 -9.23 4.64
C SER A 5 -10.40 -8.54 3.34
N ASP A 6 -9.51 -9.17 2.55
CA ASP A 6 -8.88 -8.60 1.35
C ASP A 6 -9.24 -9.41 0.07
N THR A 7 -10.18 -10.34 0.17
CA THR A 7 -10.72 -11.12 -0.96
C THR A 7 -12.09 -10.65 -1.43
N LEU A 8 -12.76 -9.81 -0.63
CA LEU A 8 -14.08 -9.28 -0.93
C LEU A 8 -14.28 -7.96 -0.18
N ILE A 9 -14.48 -6.87 -0.93
CA ILE A 9 -14.83 -5.56 -0.37
C ILE A 9 -16.29 -5.27 -0.75
N VAL A 10 -17.08 -4.84 0.24
CA VAL A 10 -18.54 -4.63 0.10
C VAL A 10 -18.89 -3.22 0.57
N SER A 11 -19.43 -2.42 -0.34
CA SER A 11 -20.11 -1.15 -0.06
C SER A 11 -21.51 -1.20 -0.69
N ASP A 12 -22.45 -0.39 -0.19
CA ASP A 12 -23.78 -0.25 -0.78
C ASP A 12 -23.74 0.20 -2.24
N TYR A 13 -22.65 0.85 -2.67
CA TYR A 13 -22.47 1.38 -4.02
C TYR A 13 -21.66 0.48 -4.94
N VAL A 14 -20.57 -0.11 -4.44
CA VAL A 14 -19.61 -0.92 -5.21
C VAL A 14 -19.19 -2.14 -4.39
N ILE A 15 -19.18 -3.30 -5.03
CA ILE A 15 -18.73 -4.58 -4.48
C ILE A 15 -17.58 -5.06 -5.36
N CYS A 16 -16.44 -5.37 -4.77
CA CYS A 16 -15.28 -5.92 -5.44
C CYS A 16 -14.93 -7.29 -4.88
N ALA A 17 -15.22 -8.34 -5.64
CA ALA A 17 -14.76 -9.70 -5.35
C ALA A 17 -13.39 -9.91 -6.02
N THR A 18 -12.42 -10.45 -5.27
CA THR A 18 -11.08 -10.80 -5.77
C THR A 18 -10.90 -12.31 -5.75
N LEU A 19 -10.41 -12.86 -6.85
CA LEU A 19 -9.98 -14.25 -6.98
C LEU A 19 -8.48 -14.27 -7.27
N ARG A 20 -7.76 -15.22 -6.67
CA ARG A 20 -6.29 -15.33 -6.71
C ARG A 20 -5.88 -16.77 -6.98
N LYS A 21 -4.63 -16.95 -7.46
CA LYS A 21 -4.07 -18.24 -7.90
C LYS A 21 -4.87 -18.86 -9.06
N VAL A 22 -5.42 -18.02 -9.94
CA VAL A 22 -6.01 -18.44 -11.21
C VAL A 22 -4.86 -18.82 -12.15
N SER A 23 -4.91 -20.01 -12.76
CA SER A 23 -3.87 -20.48 -13.69
C SER A 23 -3.99 -19.91 -15.10
N ASP A 24 -5.22 -19.60 -15.54
CA ASP A 24 -5.52 -18.86 -16.76
C ASP A 24 -6.62 -17.84 -16.46
N VAL A 25 -6.34 -16.57 -16.71
CA VAL A 25 -7.26 -15.45 -16.43
C VAL A 25 -8.31 -15.25 -17.53
N PHE A 26 -8.24 -16.01 -18.62
CA PHE A 26 -9.23 -16.02 -19.70
C PHE A 26 -10.17 -17.24 -19.65
N ASP A 27 -9.88 -18.27 -18.84
CA ASP A 27 -10.77 -19.40 -18.63
C ASP A 27 -11.95 -19.04 -17.70
N VAL A 28 -13.14 -18.83 -18.29
CA VAL A 28 -14.39 -18.57 -17.57
C VAL A 28 -14.71 -19.66 -16.55
N ALA A 29 -14.38 -20.93 -16.79
CA ALA A 29 -14.68 -22.01 -15.85
C ALA A 29 -13.89 -21.88 -14.54
N LEU A 30 -12.68 -21.30 -14.59
CA LEU A 30 -11.87 -20.99 -13.40
C LEU A 30 -12.33 -19.71 -12.69
N LEU A 31 -13.12 -18.85 -13.34
CA LEU A 31 -13.57 -17.56 -12.77
C LEU A 31 -15.02 -17.59 -12.27
N TRP A 32 -15.87 -18.41 -12.88
CA TRP A 32 -17.31 -18.43 -12.65
C TRP A 32 -17.69 -19.11 -11.32
N GLU A 33 -17.24 -20.35 -11.12
CA GLU A 33 -17.63 -21.19 -9.97
C GLU A 33 -16.45 -22.01 -9.42
N ARG A 34 -16.53 -22.43 -8.14
CA ARG A 34 -15.42 -23.12 -7.46
C ARG A 34 -15.25 -24.55 -8.00
N MET A 35 -14.35 -24.70 -8.97
CA MET A 35 -13.78 -25.98 -9.39
C MET A 35 -12.91 -26.60 -8.27
N ARG A 36 -12.42 -27.84 -8.46
CA ARG A 36 -11.54 -28.56 -7.50
C ARG A 36 -10.09 -28.04 -7.49
N SER A 37 -9.92 -26.74 -7.69
CA SER A 37 -8.67 -26.01 -7.89
C SER A 37 -8.18 -25.35 -6.60
N GLY A 38 -6.87 -25.09 -6.50
CA GLY A 38 -6.23 -24.41 -5.36
C GLY A 38 -6.44 -22.89 -5.32
N GLN A 39 -7.55 -22.39 -5.86
CA GLN A 39 -7.85 -20.97 -6.00
C GLN A 39 -8.36 -20.36 -4.69
N GLU A 40 -7.93 -19.12 -4.40
CA GLU A 40 -8.23 -18.41 -3.16
C GLU A 40 -9.02 -17.13 -3.43
N GLY A 41 -10.09 -16.91 -2.66
CA GLY A 41 -10.98 -15.76 -2.81
C GLY A 41 -12.43 -16.15 -3.14
N VAL A 42 -13.14 -15.22 -3.79
CA VAL A 42 -14.58 -15.35 -4.07
C VAL A 42 -14.82 -15.37 -5.58
N PHE A 43 -15.49 -16.42 -6.05
CA PHE A 43 -15.84 -16.62 -7.46
C PHE A 43 -17.03 -15.75 -7.87
N LEU A 44 -17.15 -15.43 -9.16
CA LEU A 44 -18.16 -14.47 -9.62
C LEU A 44 -19.60 -14.92 -9.32
N LEU A 45 -19.92 -16.21 -9.52
CA LEU A 45 -21.23 -16.77 -9.19
C LEU A 45 -21.53 -16.75 -7.68
N GLU A 46 -20.50 -16.96 -6.85
CA GLU A 46 -20.60 -16.89 -5.39
C GLU A 46 -20.90 -15.45 -4.95
N ALA A 47 -20.18 -14.47 -5.51
CA ALA A 47 -20.35 -13.05 -5.20
C ALA A 47 -21.74 -12.53 -5.63
N LEU A 48 -22.19 -12.82 -6.86
CA LEU A 48 -23.48 -12.37 -7.38
C LEU A 48 -24.68 -12.97 -6.62
N LYS A 49 -24.58 -14.24 -6.18
CA LYS A 49 -25.63 -14.89 -5.37
C LYS A 49 -25.65 -14.38 -3.92
N ARG A 50 -24.50 -14.02 -3.37
CA ARG A 50 -24.35 -13.57 -1.97
C ARG A 50 -24.74 -12.10 -1.78
N TYR A 51 -24.65 -11.27 -2.82
CA TYR A 51 -24.98 -9.85 -2.78
C TYR A 51 -25.96 -9.44 -3.91
N PRO A 52 -27.25 -9.82 -3.83
CA PRO A 52 -28.26 -9.37 -4.77
C PRO A 52 -28.56 -7.86 -4.60
N ARG A 53 -29.13 -7.24 -5.63
CA ARG A 53 -29.50 -5.81 -5.67
C ARG A 53 -30.73 -5.49 -4.80
N LEU A 54 -31.56 -6.49 -4.53
CA LEU A 54 -32.66 -6.46 -3.56
C LEU A 54 -32.66 -7.80 -2.79
N PRO A 55 -32.85 -7.80 -1.46
CA PRO A 55 -32.84 -9.01 -0.65
C PRO A 55 -34.08 -9.89 -0.89
N PHE A 56 -33.89 -11.20 -0.70
CA PHE A 56 -34.93 -12.23 -0.78
C PHE A 56 -36.17 -11.88 0.05
N GLY A 57 -37.36 -11.88 -0.56
CA GLY A 57 -38.59 -11.48 0.11
C GLY A 57 -39.84 -12.07 -0.54
N ARG A 58 -40.73 -12.67 0.27
CA ARG A 58 -41.83 -13.58 -0.12
C ARG A 58 -42.82 -13.13 -1.22
N GLN A 59 -42.73 -11.92 -1.75
CA GLN A 59 -43.60 -11.36 -2.81
C GLN A 59 -42.87 -10.47 -3.83
N ARG A 60 -41.53 -10.51 -3.95
CA ARG A 60 -40.78 -9.78 -4.99
C ARG A 60 -39.70 -10.67 -5.59
N LYS A 61 -39.63 -10.72 -6.93
CA LYS A 61 -38.45 -11.26 -7.65
C LYS A 61 -37.19 -10.60 -7.10
N GLU A 62 -36.17 -11.39 -6.75
CA GLU A 62 -34.83 -10.83 -6.59
C GLU A 62 -34.36 -10.18 -7.89
N SER A 63 -33.41 -9.25 -7.78
CA SER A 63 -32.61 -8.83 -8.93
C SER A 63 -31.13 -9.02 -8.63
N CYS A 64 -30.41 -9.79 -9.45
CA CYS A 64 -28.95 -9.77 -9.46
C CYS A 64 -28.43 -8.54 -10.22
N TYR A 65 -27.14 -8.26 -10.10
CA TYR A 65 -26.49 -7.18 -10.85
C TYR A 65 -26.15 -7.65 -12.26
N SER A 66 -26.73 -6.99 -13.27
CA SER A 66 -26.51 -7.33 -14.69
C SER A 66 -25.30 -6.65 -15.32
N HIS A 67 -24.72 -5.64 -14.65
CA HIS A 67 -23.52 -4.92 -15.11
C HIS A 67 -22.31 -5.31 -14.25
N ILE A 68 -21.29 -5.90 -14.87
CA ILE A 68 -20.05 -6.33 -14.22
C ILE A 68 -18.84 -5.79 -15.00
N VAL A 69 -17.86 -5.25 -14.27
CA VAL A 69 -16.52 -4.96 -14.77
C VAL A 69 -15.58 -6.06 -14.29
N VAL A 70 -14.85 -6.68 -15.21
CA VAL A 70 -13.82 -7.69 -14.93
C VAL A 70 -12.46 -7.02 -15.12
N ARG A 71 -11.66 -6.94 -14.05
CA ARG A 71 -10.28 -6.48 -14.15
C ARG A 71 -9.32 -7.65 -14.19
N LEU A 72 -8.50 -7.63 -15.23
CA LEU A 72 -7.38 -8.55 -15.45
C LEU A 72 -6.07 -7.79 -15.20
N PRO A 73 -4.97 -8.48 -14.88
CA PRO A 73 -3.68 -7.80 -14.75
C PRO A 73 -3.23 -7.25 -16.11
N GLU A 74 -2.65 -6.06 -16.10
CA GLU A 74 -2.32 -5.31 -17.32
C GLU A 74 -1.39 -6.08 -18.28
N LYS A 75 -0.48 -6.92 -17.75
CA LYS A 75 0.46 -7.71 -18.56
C LYS A 75 -0.25 -8.76 -19.41
N GLU A 76 -1.21 -9.47 -18.83
CA GLU A 76 -2.05 -10.46 -19.51
C GLU A 76 -3.01 -9.78 -20.50
N TYR A 77 -3.61 -8.66 -20.11
CA TYR A 77 -4.46 -7.84 -21.00
C TYR A 77 -3.69 -7.38 -22.25
N LEU A 78 -2.50 -6.78 -22.07
CA LEU A 78 -1.63 -6.32 -23.17
C LEU A 78 -0.95 -7.46 -23.95
N ARG A 79 -0.95 -8.69 -23.42
CA ARG A 79 -0.45 -9.88 -24.13
C ARG A 79 -1.49 -10.38 -25.13
N ASP A 80 -2.73 -10.58 -24.68
CA ASP A 80 -3.87 -10.92 -25.54
C ASP A 80 -4.11 -9.84 -26.61
N ASP A 81 -3.79 -8.57 -26.32
CA ASP A 81 -3.82 -7.44 -27.27
C ASP A 81 -2.76 -7.50 -28.39
N ARG A 82 -1.68 -8.26 -28.19
CA ARG A 82 -0.49 -8.27 -29.09
C ARG A 82 -0.21 -9.61 -29.76
N LEU A 83 -0.74 -10.71 -29.21
CA LEU A 83 -0.56 -12.06 -29.72
C LEU A 83 -1.84 -12.62 -30.35
N ASP A 84 -2.99 -12.25 -29.80
CA ASP A 84 -4.27 -12.93 -30.01
C ASP A 84 -5.38 -11.95 -30.46
N ASP A 85 -5.01 -10.71 -30.85
CA ASP A 85 -5.88 -9.60 -31.29
C ASP A 85 -7.12 -9.32 -30.39
N GLY A 86 -7.02 -9.62 -29.09
CA GLY A 86 -8.13 -9.46 -28.14
C GLY A 86 -9.16 -10.59 -28.13
N SER A 87 -8.90 -11.69 -28.84
CA SER A 87 -9.83 -12.81 -28.94
C SER A 87 -10.08 -13.52 -27.60
N GLY A 88 -9.10 -13.58 -26.70
CA GLY A 88 -9.27 -14.11 -25.34
C GLY A 88 -10.22 -13.24 -24.51
N ARG A 89 -10.10 -11.91 -24.57
CA ARG A 89 -11.04 -10.98 -23.94
C ARG A 89 -12.46 -11.08 -24.50
N GLU A 90 -12.64 -11.18 -25.81
CA GLU A 90 -13.98 -11.28 -26.39
C GLU A 90 -14.64 -12.65 -26.13
N ALA A 91 -13.88 -13.75 -26.17
CA ALA A 91 -14.37 -15.07 -25.78
C ALA A 91 -14.82 -15.10 -24.29
N LEU A 92 -13.98 -14.54 -23.39
CA LEU A 92 -14.29 -14.35 -21.97
C LEU A 92 -15.59 -13.55 -21.78
N LEU A 93 -15.78 -12.46 -22.54
CA LEU A 93 -16.99 -11.63 -22.49
C LEU A 93 -18.25 -12.38 -22.97
N GLN A 94 -18.16 -13.14 -24.07
CA GLN A 94 -19.29 -13.90 -24.61
C GLN A 94 -19.72 -15.03 -23.67
N GLU A 95 -18.75 -15.81 -23.16
CA GLU A 95 -19.02 -16.91 -22.25
C GLU A 95 -19.54 -16.45 -20.88
N PHE A 96 -19.05 -15.32 -20.35
CA PHE A 96 -19.64 -14.72 -19.14
C PHE A 96 -21.10 -14.30 -19.34
N ARG A 97 -21.45 -13.65 -20.47
CA ARG A 97 -22.85 -13.31 -20.79
C ARG A 97 -23.70 -14.58 -20.84
N ARG A 98 -23.25 -15.60 -21.59
CA ARG A 98 -23.94 -16.89 -21.78
C ARG A 98 -24.18 -17.63 -20.46
N LEU A 99 -23.20 -17.68 -19.56
CA LEU A 99 -23.36 -18.32 -18.25
C LEU A 99 -24.25 -17.51 -17.31
N HIS A 100 -24.15 -16.18 -17.31
CA HIS A 100 -25.00 -15.32 -16.48
C HIS A 100 -26.47 -15.44 -16.90
N GLU A 101 -26.77 -15.33 -18.18
CA GLU A 101 -28.14 -15.48 -18.69
C GLU A 101 -28.69 -16.88 -18.41
N ARG A 102 -27.89 -17.94 -18.62
CA ARG A 102 -28.29 -19.33 -18.35
C ARG A 102 -28.52 -19.63 -16.87
N GLN A 103 -27.65 -19.18 -15.97
CA GLN A 103 -27.71 -19.54 -14.54
C GLN A 103 -28.49 -18.54 -13.68
N LEU A 104 -28.48 -17.25 -14.02
CA LEU A 104 -29.05 -16.15 -13.24
C LEU A 104 -30.15 -15.38 -13.96
N GLY A 105 -30.44 -15.66 -15.24
CA GLY A 105 -31.45 -14.92 -16.02
C GLY A 105 -32.86 -14.90 -15.42
N HIS A 106 -33.22 -15.92 -14.65
CA HIS A 106 -34.49 -15.96 -13.90
C HIS A 106 -34.57 -14.95 -12.75
N ALA A 107 -33.42 -14.47 -12.28
CA ALA A 107 -33.25 -13.47 -11.22
C ALA A 107 -32.76 -12.12 -11.77
N LEU A 108 -32.88 -11.87 -13.08
CA LEU A 108 -32.73 -10.53 -13.65
C LEU A 108 -34.03 -9.75 -13.53
N ALA A 109 -33.93 -8.41 -13.44
CA ALA A 109 -35.08 -7.55 -13.61
C ALA A 109 -35.58 -7.60 -15.06
N GLU A 110 -36.87 -7.39 -15.29
CA GLU A 110 -37.58 -7.81 -16.52
C GLU A 110 -37.15 -7.07 -17.80
N ASN A 111 -36.33 -6.01 -17.68
CA ASN A 111 -35.71 -5.28 -18.79
C ASN A 111 -34.18 -5.12 -18.63
N ALA A 112 -33.52 -5.97 -17.82
CA ALA A 112 -32.08 -5.86 -17.53
C ALA A 112 -31.23 -6.70 -18.48
N THR A 113 -30.57 -6.06 -19.45
CA THR A 113 -29.53 -6.69 -20.27
C THR A 113 -28.31 -7.04 -19.42
N VAL A 114 -27.73 -8.21 -19.63
CA VAL A 114 -26.42 -8.58 -19.07
C VAL A 114 -25.33 -7.87 -19.86
N ARG A 115 -24.43 -7.17 -19.17
CA ARG A 115 -23.32 -6.43 -19.78
C ARG A 115 -22.04 -6.63 -18.98
N TYR A 116 -21.00 -7.03 -19.69
CA TYR A 116 -19.65 -7.21 -19.18
C TYR A 116 -18.69 -6.29 -19.92
N ARG A 117 -17.72 -5.72 -19.19
CA ARG A 117 -16.56 -4.99 -19.72
C ARG A 117 -15.29 -5.58 -19.10
N VAL A 118 -14.25 -5.80 -19.89
CA VAL A 118 -12.91 -6.10 -19.37
C VAL A 118 -12.11 -4.80 -19.27
N GLU A 119 -11.34 -4.66 -18.18
CA GLU A 119 -10.42 -3.55 -17.91
C GLU A 119 -9.03 -4.08 -17.57
N ALA A 120 -7.98 -3.36 -17.96
CA ALA A 120 -6.63 -3.59 -17.48
C ALA A 120 -6.41 -2.95 -16.09
N ASP A 121 -5.74 -3.65 -15.19
CA ASP A 121 -5.30 -3.10 -13.91
C ASP A 121 -3.79 -3.32 -13.68
N PRO A 122 -2.95 -2.27 -13.71
CA PRO A 122 -1.52 -2.39 -13.38
C PRO A 122 -1.25 -2.78 -11.92
N ILE A 123 -2.25 -2.70 -11.03
CA ILE A 123 -2.10 -3.04 -9.61
C ILE A 123 -2.26 -4.56 -9.37
N LEU A 124 -2.95 -5.28 -10.26
CA LEU A 124 -3.17 -6.73 -10.11
C LEU A 124 -1.92 -7.54 -10.44
N ARG A 125 -1.75 -8.66 -9.72
CA ARG A 125 -0.65 -9.60 -9.96
C ARG A 125 -1.09 -10.68 -10.96
N PRO A 126 -0.14 -11.31 -11.69
CA PRO A 126 -0.43 -12.50 -12.49
C PRO A 126 -1.23 -13.56 -11.71
N GLY A 127 -2.32 -14.04 -12.30
CA GLY A 127 -3.24 -14.99 -11.66
C GLY A 127 -4.15 -14.38 -10.56
N GLU A 128 -4.26 -13.05 -10.48
CA GLU A 128 -5.31 -12.34 -9.72
C GLU A 128 -6.33 -11.70 -10.69
N VAL A 129 -7.62 -11.82 -10.38
CA VAL A 129 -8.73 -11.24 -11.15
C VAL A 129 -9.70 -10.56 -10.19
N GLN A 130 -10.26 -9.42 -10.58
CA GLN A 130 -11.28 -8.71 -9.81
C GLN A 130 -12.59 -8.54 -10.57
N PHE A 131 -13.69 -8.70 -9.84
CA PHE A 131 -15.05 -8.49 -10.34
C PHE A 131 -15.68 -7.33 -9.58
N LEU A 132 -15.91 -6.22 -10.28
CA LEU A 132 -16.58 -5.05 -9.74
C LEU A 132 -18.02 -4.99 -10.26
N PHE A 133 -18.97 -4.95 -9.33
CA PHE A 133 -20.40 -4.81 -9.61
C PHE A 133 -21.08 -4.04 -8.48
N GLY A 134 -22.26 -3.48 -8.72
CA GLY A 134 -22.96 -2.70 -7.68
C GLY A 134 -23.93 -1.67 -8.21
N ARG A 135 -24.41 -0.78 -7.33
CA ARG A 135 -25.39 0.26 -7.66
C ARG A 135 -24.79 1.45 -8.40
N ALA A 136 -23.47 1.65 -8.30
CA ALA A 136 -22.71 2.69 -8.99
C ALA A 136 -21.82 2.15 -10.13
N ILE A 137 -21.91 0.86 -10.47
CA ILE A 137 -21.19 0.26 -11.61
C ILE A 137 -22.10 0.23 -12.84
N TYR A 138 -21.64 0.82 -13.94
CA TYR A 138 -22.37 0.85 -15.20
C TYR A 138 -21.48 0.44 -16.38
N VAL A 139 -22.00 -0.46 -17.21
CA VAL A 139 -21.37 -0.84 -18.48
C VAL A 139 -22.27 -0.31 -19.61
N PRO A 140 -21.79 0.60 -20.46
CA PRO A 140 -22.58 1.11 -21.59
C PRO A 140 -22.75 0.06 -22.69
N SER A 141 -23.79 0.22 -23.51
CA SER A 141 -23.89 -0.42 -24.82
C SER A 141 -23.20 0.43 -25.90
N ALA A 142 -22.97 -0.14 -27.07
CA ALA A 142 -22.49 0.60 -28.25
C ALA A 142 -23.44 1.71 -28.74
N ALA A 143 -24.70 1.74 -28.27
CA ALA A 143 -25.67 2.79 -28.56
C ALA A 143 -25.83 3.83 -27.43
N ASP A 144 -25.18 3.63 -26.28
CA ASP A 144 -25.34 4.52 -25.12
C ASP A 144 -24.38 5.73 -25.25
N SER A 145 -24.91 6.91 -25.58
CA SER A 145 -24.12 8.16 -25.58
C SER A 145 -23.90 8.70 -24.15
N PRO A 146 -22.72 9.28 -23.83
CA PRO A 146 -22.50 9.92 -22.53
C PRO A 146 -23.32 11.21 -22.41
N LEU A 147 -24.06 11.36 -21.32
CA LEU A 147 -24.79 12.60 -21.00
C LEU A 147 -23.84 13.67 -20.46
N PHE A 148 -22.90 13.26 -19.61
CA PHE A 148 -21.91 14.11 -18.98
C PHE A 148 -20.52 13.46 -18.97
N ARG A 149 -19.49 14.28 -18.77
CA ARG A 149 -18.10 13.88 -18.48
C ARG A 149 -17.68 14.51 -17.15
N ILE A 150 -17.12 13.69 -16.28
CA ILE A 150 -16.60 14.11 -14.98
C ILE A 150 -15.16 14.59 -15.19
N GLN A 151 -14.85 15.79 -14.72
CA GLN A 151 -13.51 16.37 -14.72
C GLN A 151 -13.09 16.73 -13.29
N ALA A 152 -11.79 16.68 -13.01
CA ALA A 152 -11.22 17.05 -11.72
C ALA A 152 -9.91 17.85 -11.87
N THR A 153 -9.70 18.81 -10.98
CA THR A 153 -8.44 19.56 -10.84
C THR A 153 -8.13 19.82 -9.36
N GLY A 154 -6.84 19.97 -9.02
CA GLY A 154 -6.41 20.38 -7.69
C GLY A 154 -6.78 21.83 -7.39
N GLU A 155 -6.85 22.21 -6.11
CA GLU A 155 -7.03 23.62 -5.75
C GLU A 155 -5.80 24.44 -6.20
N GLY A 156 -6.05 25.52 -6.96
CA GLY A 156 -5.01 26.33 -7.60
C GLY A 156 -4.51 25.83 -8.96
N GLN A 157 -4.96 24.66 -9.44
CA GLN A 157 -4.55 24.11 -10.74
C GLN A 157 -5.58 24.40 -11.85
N THR A 158 -5.10 24.78 -13.03
CA THR A 158 -5.90 25.00 -14.25
C THR A 158 -6.26 23.72 -15.00
N ASP A 159 -5.56 22.62 -14.71
CA ASP A 159 -5.45 21.50 -15.63
C ASP A 159 -6.48 20.41 -15.30
N TRP A 160 -7.68 20.58 -15.85
CA TRP A 160 -8.81 19.67 -15.69
C TRP A 160 -8.54 18.30 -16.33
N ARG A 161 -8.36 17.27 -15.51
CA ARG A 161 -8.23 15.87 -15.94
C ARG A 161 -9.61 15.23 -16.06
N GLU A 162 -9.91 14.56 -17.17
CA GLU A 162 -11.16 13.81 -17.32
C GLU A 162 -11.08 12.47 -16.55
N LEU A 163 -12.08 12.19 -15.72
CA LEU A 163 -12.17 10.97 -14.90
C LEU A 163 -13.05 9.89 -15.53
N GLY A 164 -14.09 10.29 -16.28
CA GLY A 164 -14.96 9.36 -17.01
C GLY A 164 -16.37 9.89 -17.29
N PRO A 165 -17.13 9.18 -18.15
CA PRO A 165 -18.49 9.55 -18.53
C PRO A 165 -19.57 9.14 -17.52
N ILE A 166 -20.71 9.84 -17.57
CA ILE A 166 -21.98 9.43 -16.94
C ILE A 166 -23.01 9.20 -18.06
N TYR A 167 -23.64 8.02 -18.06
CA TYR A 167 -24.66 7.62 -19.03
C TYR A 167 -26.09 7.79 -18.48
N ALA A 168 -27.09 7.84 -19.35
CA ALA A 168 -28.50 8.02 -18.95
C ALA A 168 -29.03 6.94 -18.00
N GLY A 169 -28.52 5.70 -18.10
CA GLY A 169 -28.87 4.61 -17.18
C GLY A 169 -28.07 4.58 -15.87
N GLN A 170 -27.10 5.47 -15.69
CA GLN A 170 -26.16 5.49 -14.57
C GLN A 170 -26.61 6.47 -13.50
N ARG A 171 -27.55 6.05 -12.63
CA ARG A 171 -28.09 6.90 -11.56
C ARG A 171 -27.04 7.35 -10.54
N LEU A 172 -26.02 6.54 -10.27
CA LEU A 172 -25.01 6.76 -9.24
C LEU A 172 -23.62 6.55 -9.83
N THR A 173 -22.66 7.39 -9.41
CA THR A 173 -21.23 7.24 -9.71
C THR A 173 -20.43 7.60 -8.47
N LEU A 174 -19.50 6.75 -8.05
CA LEU A 174 -18.70 6.96 -6.84
C LEU A 174 -17.23 7.24 -7.20
N LEU A 175 -16.67 8.31 -6.63
CA LEU A 175 -15.29 8.76 -6.84
C LEU A 175 -14.52 8.69 -5.52
N ASN A 176 -13.35 8.03 -5.52
CA ASN A 176 -12.41 8.07 -4.39
C ASN A 176 -10.97 7.73 -4.84
N ALA A 177 -10.05 7.48 -3.90
CA ALA A 177 -8.67 7.07 -4.19
C ALA A 177 -8.51 5.60 -4.64
N ASP A 178 -9.42 4.71 -4.25
CA ASP A 178 -9.25 3.26 -4.34
C ASP A 178 -10.08 2.67 -5.50
N ARG A 179 -9.37 2.07 -6.47
CA ARG A 179 -9.97 1.43 -7.64
C ARG A 179 -10.94 0.31 -7.27
N ARG A 180 -10.85 -0.30 -6.08
CA ARG A 180 -11.71 -1.42 -5.64
C ARG A 180 -13.05 -0.96 -5.03
N THR A 181 -13.19 0.31 -4.64
CA THR A 181 -14.40 0.84 -3.99
C THR A 181 -15.08 1.98 -4.74
N SER A 182 -14.54 2.43 -5.88
CA SER A 182 -15.10 3.49 -6.72
C SER A 182 -15.59 2.99 -8.09
N SER A 183 -16.45 3.80 -8.73
CA SER A 183 -16.76 3.70 -10.16
C SER A 183 -15.58 4.21 -11.01
N PHE A 184 -14.96 5.31 -10.58
CA PHE A 184 -13.74 5.87 -11.14
C PHE A 184 -12.81 6.29 -10.00
N ALA A 185 -11.57 5.79 -10.00
CA ALA A 185 -10.55 6.20 -9.05
C ALA A 185 -9.88 7.51 -9.52
N VAL A 186 -9.53 8.37 -8.57
CA VAL A 186 -9.00 9.71 -8.84
C VAL A 186 -7.54 9.79 -8.43
N GLU A 187 -6.64 9.92 -9.40
CA GLU A 187 -5.20 10.04 -9.15
C GLU A 187 -4.86 11.35 -8.43
N GLY A 188 -4.19 11.26 -7.28
CA GLY A 188 -3.92 12.40 -6.42
C GLY A 188 -5.12 12.84 -5.58
N TRP A 189 -6.05 11.94 -5.27
CA TRP A 189 -7.16 12.19 -4.33
C TRP A 189 -6.62 12.76 -3.00
N PRO A 190 -7.00 13.99 -2.62
CA PRO A 190 -6.38 14.67 -1.48
C PRO A 190 -6.90 14.20 -0.12
N PHE A 191 -8.01 13.45 -0.09
CA PHE A 191 -8.69 13.00 1.13
C PHE A 191 -8.20 11.61 1.55
N MET A 192 -8.08 11.36 2.85
CA MET A 192 -7.29 10.21 3.37
C MET A 192 -8.07 9.26 4.28
N ASN A 193 -9.31 9.58 4.67
CA ASN A 193 -10.06 8.78 5.65
C ASN A 193 -11.04 7.79 4.97
N GLY A 194 -10.78 7.37 3.73
CA GLY A 194 -11.74 6.63 2.91
C GLY A 194 -12.90 7.49 2.37
N GLU A 195 -12.82 8.82 2.55
CA GLU A 195 -13.79 9.80 2.07
C GLU A 195 -13.93 9.74 0.53
N ALA A 196 -15.17 9.71 0.07
CA ALA A 196 -15.59 9.56 -1.32
C ALA A 196 -16.61 10.64 -1.71
N VAL A 197 -16.74 10.90 -3.02
CA VAL A 197 -17.80 11.75 -3.58
C VAL A 197 -18.75 10.89 -4.40
N LEU A 198 -20.02 10.90 -4.00
CA LEU A 198 -21.10 10.24 -4.72
C LEU A 198 -21.79 11.26 -5.64
N LEU A 199 -21.67 11.07 -6.95
CA LEU A 199 -22.45 11.81 -7.93
C LEU A 199 -23.80 11.12 -8.16
N VAL A 200 -24.90 11.89 -8.08
CA VAL A 200 -26.27 11.40 -8.21
C VAL A 200 -26.93 12.05 -9.42
N LEU A 201 -27.18 11.27 -10.46
CA LEU A 201 -27.94 11.69 -11.64
C LEU A 201 -29.44 11.70 -11.30
N ARG A 202 -30.07 12.88 -11.27
CA ARG A 202 -31.52 13.02 -11.14
C ARG A 202 -32.17 13.12 -12.53
N SER A 203 -32.98 12.13 -12.85
CA SER A 203 -33.93 12.18 -13.98
C SER A 203 -35.16 12.99 -13.58
N GLY A 204 -35.15 14.30 -13.85
CA GLY A 204 -36.25 15.22 -13.63
C GLY A 204 -36.70 15.92 -14.92
N ALA A 205 -37.37 17.07 -14.79
CA ALA A 205 -37.72 17.93 -15.94
C ALA A 205 -36.48 18.54 -16.61
N SER A 206 -35.43 18.79 -15.83
CA SER A 206 -34.04 18.88 -16.28
C SER A 206 -33.30 17.62 -15.82
N THR A 207 -32.26 17.22 -16.57
CA THR A 207 -31.32 16.20 -16.09
C THR A 207 -30.15 16.89 -15.41
N GLN A 208 -29.98 16.63 -14.11
CA GLN A 208 -28.95 17.27 -13.29
C GLN A 208 -28.15 16.22 -12.51
N VAL A 209 -26.93 16.58 -12.10
CA VAL A 209 -26.04 15.73 -11.31
C VAL A 209 -25.66 16.47 -10.05
N ASP A 210 -26.11 15.98 -8.89
CA ASP A 210 -25.62 16.47 -7.59
C ASP A 210 -24.32 15.77 -7.22
N ALA A 211 -23.53 16.38 -6.33
CA ALA A 211 -22.45 15.74 -5.61
C ALA A 211 -22.74 15.66 -4.11
N LEU A 212 -22.49 14.51 -3.49
CA LEU A 212 -22.67 14.23 -2.06
C LEU A 212 -21.39 13.65 -1.45
N SER A 213 -21.19 13.82 -0.14
CA SER A 213 -20.10 13.17 0.60
C SER A 213 -20.50 11.79 1.10
N GLU A 214 -19.61 10.81 0.91
CA GLU A 214 -19.73 9.47 1.49
C GLU A 214 -18.44 9.14 2.28
N PRO A 215 -18.50 8.88 3.61
CA PRO A 215 -19.70 8.93 4.45
C PRO A 215 -20.26 10.37 4.59
N PRO A 216 -21.56 10.51 4.94
CA PRO A 216 -22.19 11.81 5.11
C PRO A 216 -21.44 12.71 6.11
N ASN A 217 -21.26 13.98 5.74
CA ASN A 217 -20.51 14.98 6.49
C ASN A 217 -19.01 14.66 6.67
N GLY A 218 -18.44 13.74 5.89
CA GLY A 218 -16.99 13.54 5.78
C GLY A 218 -16.32 14.68 5.00
N LEU A 219 -16.92 15.06 3.87
CA LEU A 219 -16.49 16.16 3.01
C LEU A 219 -17.55 17.26 2.96
N ASN A 220 -17.10 18.51 2.89
CA ASN A 220 -17.90 19.70 2.63
C ASN A 220 -17.90 19.96 1.12
N LEU A 221 -19.07 19.94 0.48
CA LEU A 221 -19.21 20.25 -0.95
C LEU A 221 -19.92 21.60 -1.10
N VAL A 222 -19.34 22.47 -1.92
CA VAL A 222 -19.86 23.80 -2.24
C VAL A 222 -19.94 23.93 -3.76
N ASP A 223 -21.08 24.36 -4.28
CA ASP A 223 -21.29 24.66 -5.71
C ASP A 223 -20.38 25.82 -6.14
N ASP A 224 -19.71 25.72 -7.30
CA ASP A 224 -18.84 26.78 -7.84
C ASP A 224 -19.58 27.82 -8.71
N GLY A 225 -20.86 27.59 -9.02
CA GLY A 225 -21.70 28.45 -9.86
C GLY A 225 -21.47 28.31 -11.38
N GLU A 226 -20.47 27.53 -11.80
CA GLU A 226 -20.16 27.20 -13.21
C GLU A 226 -20.50 25.74 -13.58
N GLY A 227 -21.22 25.01 -12.71
CA GLY A 227 -21.52 23.58 -12.89
C GLY A 227 -20.41 22.65 -12.37
N GLY A 228 -19.60 23.14 -11.42
CA GLY A 228 -18.66 22.36 -10.64
C GLY A 228 -18.91 22.41 -9.14
N PHE A 229 -18.15 21.61 -8.41
CA PHE A 229 -18.22 21.47 -6.96
C PHE A 229 -16.81 21.60 -6.38
N VAL A 230 -16.62 22.53 -5.45
CA VAL A 230 -15.43 22.60 -4.60
C VAL A 230 -15.66 21.68 -3.41
N VAL A 231 -14.93 20.57 -3.39
CA VAL A 231 -14.97 19.54 -2.35
C VAL A 231 -13.83 19.82 -1.38
N ARG A 232 -14.09 19.99 -0.09
CA ARG A 232 -13.08 20.20 0.95
C ARG A 232 -13.22 19.23 2.12
N ASP A 233 -12.11 18.84 2.73
CA ASP A 233 -12.11 18.10 3.98
C ASP A 233 -12.00 19.02 5.22
N ARG A 234 -12.06 18.42 6.41
CA ARG A 234 -11.93 19.13 7.69
C ARG A 234 -10.51 19.63 7.99
N ARG A 235 -9.52 19.35 7.12
CA ARG A 235 -8.12 19.78 7.22
C ARG A 235 -7.78 20.87 6.20
N GLY A 236 -8.78 21.41 5.50
CA GLY A 236 -8.61 22.47 4.51
C GLY A 236 -8.07 22.00 3.16
N ARG A 237 -7.93 20.69 2.93
CA ARG A 237 -7.53 20.14 1.63
C ARG A 237 -8.72 20.17 0.69
N ALA A 238 -8.49 20.44 -0.59
CA ALA A 238 -9.57 20.64 -1.55
C ALA A 238 -9.32 20.00 -2.92
N LEU A 239 -10.42 19.64 -3.58
CA LEU A 239 -10.50 19.16 -4.95
C LEU A 239 -11.62 19.91 -5.66
N ARG A 240 -11.43 20.33 -6.91
CA ARG A 240 -12.51 20.85 -7.74
C ARG A 240 -12.97 19.77 -8.70
N LEU A 241 -14.27 19.50 -8.71
CA LEU A 241 -14.94 18.60 -9.65
C LEU A 241 -15.81 19.43 -10.60
N ARG A 242 -15.97 18.99 -11.85
CA ARG A 242 -16.86 19.62 -12.84
C ARG A 242 -17.59 18.54 -13.64
N VAL A 243 -18.87 18.76 -13.91
CA VAL A 243 -19.72 17.79 -14.62
C VAL A 243 -20.15 18.40 -15.96
N ALA A 244 -19.26 18.34 -16.94
CA ALA A 244 -19.47 18.95 -18.25
C ALA A 244 -20.44 18.12 -19.11
N PRO A 245 -21.26 18.74 -19.98
CA PRO A 245 -22.12 17.99 -20.92
C PRO A 245 -21.29 17.17 -21.91
N GLY A 246 -21.68 15.91 -22.13
CA GLY A 246 -20.86 14.91 -22.83
C GLY A 246 -20.69 15.11 -24.33
N THR A 247 -21.57 15.91 -24.96
CA THR A 247 -21.50 16.34 -26.37
C THR A 247 -22.04 17.77 -26.54
N ALA A 248 -21.64 18.46 -27.61
CA ALA A 248 -22.12 19.80 -27.93
C ALA A 248 -23.64 19.86 -28.17
N GLY A 249 -24.23 18.84 -28.81
CA GLY A 249 -25.68 18.75 -28.99
C GLY A 249 -26.43 18.58 -27.66
N MET A 250 -25.85 17.88 -26.69
CA MET A 250 -26.41 17.78 -25.33
C MET A 250 -26.33 19.11 -24.58
N ALA A 251 -25.23 19.85 -24.73
CA ALA A 251 -25.08 21.20 -24.17
C ALA A 251 -26.16 22.16 -24.70
N GLU A 252 -26.47 22.08 -26.00
CA GLU A 252 -27.53 22.88 -26.62
C GLU A 252 -28.92 22.45 -26.09
N ALA A 253 -29.20 21.15 -25.98
CA ALA A 253 -30.47 20.63 -25.46
C ALA A 253 -30.72 20.99 -23.98
N LEU A 254 -29.68 20.99 -23.15
CA LEU A 254 -29.76 21.41 -21.75
C LEU A 254 -30.07 22.91 -21.66
N ARG A 255 -29.35 23.76 -22.41
CA ARG A 255 -29.60 25.21 -22.49
C ARG A 255 -31.01 25.54 -23.01
N VAL A 256 -31.52 24.80 -23.98
CA VAL A 256 -32.91 24.95 -24.47
C VAL A 256 -33.91 24.57 -23.38
N SER A 257 -33.63 23.57 -22.56
CA SER A 257 -34.49 23.15 -21.44
C SER A 257 -34.54 24.21 -20.33
N GLU A 258 -33.39 24.79 -19.96
CA GLU A 258 -33.31 25.90 -18.99
C GLU A 258 -34.06 27.14 -19.49
N ARG A 259 -33.81 27.55 -20.74
CA ARG A 259 -34.50 28.69 -21.38
C ARG A 259 -36.03 28.52 -21.42
N ARG A 260 -36.53 27.27 -21.48
CA ARG A 260 -37.96 26.97 -21.47
C ARG A 260 -38.64 27.24 -20.12
N ILE A 261 -37.88 27.29 -19.02
CA ILE A 261 -38.37 27.62 -17.68
C ILE A 261 -38.38 29.13 -17.46
N VAL A 262 -37.40 29.86 -18.03
CA VAL A 262 -37.32 31.33 -17.97
C VAL A 262 -38.43 32.01 -18.80
N ALA A 263 -39.00 31.32 -19.78
CA ALA A 263 -40.04 31.84 -20.69
C ALA A 263 -41.48 31.70 -20.16
N ALA A 264 -41.73 32.02 -18.88
CA ALA A 264 -43.07 32.15 -18.30
C ALA A 264 -43.38 33.64 -18.00
N PRO A 265 -44.52 34.20 -18.46
CA PRO A 265 -44.85 35.62 -18.28
C PRO A 265 -45.24 35.99 -16.83
N ALA A 266 -45.05 37.25 -16.44
CA ALA A 266 -45.08 37.68 -15.04
C ALA A 266 -46.22 38.66 -14.66
N ARG A 267 -46.69 38.52 -13.40
CA ARG A 267 -47.54 39.47 -12.60
C ARG A 267 -48.98 39.72 -13.11
N PRO A 268 -49.90 40.34 -12.32
CA PRO A 268 -49.82 41.01 -10.98
C PRO A 268 -50.29 40.12 -9.80
N GLU A 269 -49.93 40.26 -8.51
CA GLU A 269 -49.95 41.36 -7.48
C GLU A 269 -51.20 41.40 -6.56
N GLN A 270 -51.02 41.96 -5.35
CA GLN A 270 -51.99 42.23 -4.24
C GLN A 270 -52.39 40.99 -3.36
N LEU A 271 -52.56 41.08 -2.02
CA LEU A 271 -52.46 42.19 -1.05
C LEU A 271 -52.07 41.69 0.39
N GLU A 272 -51.71 42.63 1.29
CA GLU A 272 -51.61 42.64 2.79
C GLU A 272 -51.99 41.39 3.63
N GLY A 273 -51.38 41.04 4.79
CA GLY A 273 -50.38 41.66 5.71
C GLY A 273 -50.04 40.68 6.87
N LEU A 274 -49.56 40.99 8.09
CA LEU A 274 -49.17 42.22 8.82
C LEU A 274 -48.11 41.91 9.95
N VAL A 275 -47.66 42.98 10.63
CA VAL A 275 -46.92 43.18 11.91
C VAL A 275 -47.29 42.19 13.06
N ALA A 276 -46.47 41.78 14.05
CA ALA A 276 -45.33 42.35 14.80
C ALA A 276 -44.43 41.21 15.37
N ALA A 277 -43.28 41.33 16.05
CA ALA A 277 -42.20 42.30 16.34
C ALA A 277 -41.30 41.61 17.43
N ASP A 278 -39.99 41.85 17.43
CA ASP A 278 -38.99 41.26 18.36
C ASP A 278 -38.53 42.31 19.42
N PRO A 279 -37.96 41.97 20.60
CA PRO A 279 -36.49 41.87 20.69
C PRO A 279 -35.87 40.92 21.77
N LEU A 280 -34.83 40.18 21.35
CA LEU A 280 -33.51 39.99 22.00
C LEU A 280 -33.34 39.93 23.55
N ALA A 281 -32.90 38.74 24.01
CA ALA A 281 -31.71 38.44 24.86
C ALA A 281 -31.48 39.05 26.27
N VAL A 282 -31.10 38.16 27.21
CA VAL A 282 -30.02 38.32 28.23
C VAL A 282 -29.63 36.92 28.78
N LEU A 283 -28.41 36.77 29.34
CA LEU A 283 -27.87 35.54 29.95
C LEU A 283 -27.48 35.77 31.42
N GLU A 284 -27.68 34.77 32.26
CA GLU A 284 -26.97 34.45 33.53
C GLU A 284 -27.51 33.06 33.95
N GLU A 285 -26.75 31.96 33.93
CA GLU A 285 -25.63 31.55 34.80
C GLU A 285 -26.02 31.23 36.25
N THR A 286 -25.71 29.99 36.67
CA THR A 286 -25.67 29.55 38.08
C THR A 286 -24.72 28.35 38.16
N GLU A 287 -23.97 28.25 39.26
CA GLU A 287 -22.76 27.44 39.38
C GLU A 287 -23.01 25.96 39.74
N LEU A 288 -22.05 25.07 39.43
CA LEU A 288 -21.31 24.31 40.46
C LEU A 288 -20.16 23.44 39.89
N ASP A 289 -18.95 23.96 40.07
CA ASP A 289 -17.69 23.29 40.44
C ASP A 289 -17.63 21.74 40.53
N VAL A 290 -16.78 21.13 39.67
CA VAL A 290 -15.74 20.15 40.09
C VAL A 290 -14.53 20.29 39.15
N ALA A 291 -13.32 20.48 39.69
CA ALA A 291 -12.09 20.54 38.91
C ALA A 291 -11.71 19.20 38.23
N TYR A 292 -11.50 19.23 36.91
CA TYR A 292 -10.87 18.17 36.13
C TYR A 292 -9.57 18.67 35.48
N PRO A 293 -8.52 17.84 35.33
CA PRO A 293 -7.31 18.22 34.60
C PRO A 293 -7.59 18.39 33.11
N VAL A 294 -6.91 19.35 32.48
CA VAL A 294 -7.15 19.79 31.10
C VAL A 294 -7.11 18.64 30.10
N THR A 295 -8.26 18.35 29.48
CA THR A 295 -8.38 17.52 28.27
C THR A 295 -8.30 18.39 27.03
N ASP A 296 -7.74 17.85 25.93
CA ASP A 296 -7.85 18.51 24.63
C ASP A 296 -9.29 18.51 24.08
N ILE A 297 -9.49 19.29 23.02
CA ILE A 297 -10.77 19.49 22.32
C ILE A 297 -11.24 18.28 21.48
N TRP A 298 -10.54 17.14 21.52
CA TRP A 298 -10.95 15.89 20.87
C TRP A 298 -11.22 14.73 21.84
N GLY A 299 -10.91 14.88 23.14
CA GLY A 299 -11.40 14.00 24.20
C GLY A 299 -10.97 12.54 24.08
N ARG A 300 -9.86 12.25 23.38
CA ARG A 300 -9.33 10.90 23.18
C ARG A 300 -7.90 10.78 23.67
N ARG A 301 -7.70 9.96 24.71
CA ARG A 301 -6.38 9.58 25.21
C ARG A 301 -5.71 8.63 24.21
N GLU A 302 -4.75 9.13 23.44
CA GLU A 302 -3.75 8.27 22.82
C GLU A 302 -2.75 7.78 23.89
N PRO A 303 -2.32 6.50 23.84
CA PRO A 303 -1.11 6.08 24.55
C PRO A 303 0.09 6.63 23.80
N MET A 304 0.58 7.82 24.19
CA MET A 304 1.82 8.36 23.65
C MET A 304 2.98 7.41 23.92
N MET A 305 3.56 6.87 22.85
CA MET A 305 4.90 6.31 22.88
C MET A 305 5.90 7.45 22.80
N GLY A 306 6.17 8.04 23.96
CA GLY A 306 7.18 9.09 24.11
C GLY A 306 8.57 8.53 23.83
N LEU A 307 9.03 8.64 22.59
CA LEU A 307 10.45 8.70 22.25
C LEU A 307 11.00 10.08 22.67
N SER A 308 10.99 10.33 23.98
CA SER A 308 11.61 11.51 24.59
C SER A 308 13.09 11.22 24.82
N VAL A 309 13.89 11.49 23.78
CA VAL A 309 15.31 11.74 23.90
C VAL A 309 15.51 13.19 23.44
N ASP A 310 15.89 14.08 24.34
CA ASP A 310 16.16 15.48 23.99
C ASP A 310 17.50 15.57 23.26
N PHE A 311 17.45 15.78 21.94
CA PHE A 311 18.63 15.78 21.07
C PHE A 311 19.53 17.02 21.26
N ASP A 312 19.02 18.11 21.85
CA ASP A 312 19.75 19.37 22.01
C ASP A 312 20.76 19.38 23.18
N GLU A 313 20.63 18.51 24.19
CA GLU A 313 21.54 18.51 25.36
C GLU A 313 22.91 17.85 25.06
N ILE A 314 23.00 17.05 24.00
CA ILE A 314 24.22 16.30 23.63
C ILE A 314 25.25 17.18 22.88
N LEU A 315 24.86 18.36 22.38
CA LEU A 315 25.67 19.20 21.48
C LEU A 315 26.22 20.50 22.10
N ASN A 316 26.41 20.56 23.42
CA ASN A 316 26.94 21.76 24.11
C ASN A 316 28.40 21.59 24.60
N PRO A 317 29.42 22.10 23.87
CA PRO A 317 30.82 21.72 24.09
C PRO A 317 31.52 22.58 25.16
N LYS A 318 31.24 22.37 26.47
CA LYS A 318 31.88 23.19 27.52
C LYS A 318 31.89 22.68 28.99
N THR A 319 32.42 21.48 29.30
CA THR A 319 32.58 21.07 30.72
C THR A 319 33.73 20.09 31.08
N TRP A 320 34.83 20.00 30.31
CA TRP A 320 35.99 19.17 30.70
C TRP A 320 37.35 19.89 30.63
N LEU A 321 37.67 20.59 31.71
CA LEU A 321 38.98 21.09 32.17
C LEU A 321 39.06 20.67 33.66
N GLU A 322 40.14 20.16 34.25
CA GLU A 322 41.55 20.01 33.85
C GLU A 322 42.16 18.70 34.47
N PRO A 323 43.46 18.34 34.27
CA PRO A 323 43.97 16.96 34.47
C PRO A 323 44.58 16.67 35.87
N PRO A 324 45.20 15.48 36.06
CA PRO A 324 46.68 15.48 36.06
C PRO A 324 47.35 14.30 35.31
N SER A 325 48.67 14.42 35.12
CA SER A 325 49.59 13.51 34.38
C SER A 325 50.74 13.03 35.31
N PRO A 326 51.89 12.43 34.86
CA PRO A 326 52.26 11.79 33.57
C PRO A 326 53.08 10.45 33.70
N THR A 327 53.69 10.02 32.57
CA THR A 327 54.87 9.11 32.39
C THR A 327 54.69 7.59 32.67
N GLN A 328 55.42 6.64 32.06
CA GLN A 328 56.52 6.61 31.04
C GLN A 328 56.02 5.85 29.75
N VAL A 329 56.66 5.68 28.57
CA VAL A 329 58.06 5.50 28.06
C VAL A 329 58.70 4.17 28.52
N GLY A 330 59.35 3.31 27.70
CA GLY A 330 59.58 3.14 26.23
C GLY A 330 60.26 1.75 26.02
N PRO A 331 61.01 1.39 24.95
CA PRO A 331 61.15 1.88 23.57
C PRO A 331 60.94 0.72 22.51
N PRO A 332 61.20 0.87 21.17
CA PRO A 332 60.77 -0.09 20.13
C PRO A 332 61.87 -1.00 19.51
N VAL A 333 61.46 -1.94 18.63
CA VAL A 333 62.31 -2.75 17.73
C VAL A 333 61.76 -2.72 16.30
N ALA A 334 62.63 -2.75 15.28
CA ALA A 334 62.28 -2.55 13.86
C ALA A 334 62.09 -3.86 13.06
N GLN A 335 61.45 -3.77 11.89
CA GLN A 335 61.37 -4.83 10.87
C GLN A 335 62.24 -4.51 9.65
N VAL A 336 62.91 -5.54 9.10
CA VAL A 336 63.67 -5.51 7.84
C VAL A 336 63.52 -6.87 7.14
N GLY A 337 63.29 -6.88 5.82
CA GLY A 337 63.23 -8.09 4.95
C GLY A 337 64.29 -8.05 3.83
N PRO A 338 64.07 -8.61 2.62
CA PRO A 338 62.95 -9.44 2.14
C PRO A 338 63.31 -10.95 2.17
N PRO A 339 63.81 -11.70 1.14
CA PRO A 339 64.05 -11.42 -0.29
C PRO A 339 62.91 -11.95 -1.22
N VAL A 340 63.20 -12.29 -2.49
CA VAL A 340 62.26 -12.75 -3.53
C VAL A 340 62.90 -13.87 -4.39
N VAL A 341 62.10 -14.78 -4.96
CA VAL A 341 62.47 -15.61 -6.13
C VAL A 341 61.32 -15.62 -7.14
N GLN A 342 61.63 -15.52 -8.45
CA GLN A 342 60.66 -15.53 -9.56
C GLN A 342 60.76 -16.83 -10.38
N VAL A 343 59.64 -17.29 -10.96
CA VAL A 343 59.60 -18.16 -12.16
C VAL A 343 58.41 -17.74 -13.05
N GLY A 344 58.57 -17.83 -14.38
CA GLY A 344 57.58 -17.40 -15.37
C GLY A 344 56.59 -18.51 -15.85
N PRO A 345 55.69 -18.18 -16.80
CA PRO A 345 54.52 -18.99 -17.16
C PRO A 345 54.71 -19.89 -18.39
N PRO A 346 53.72 -20.76 -18.68
CA PRO A 346 53.37 -21.03 -20.08
C PRO A 346 51.85 -21.12 -20.40
N ALA A 347 51.53 -20.68 -21.63
CA ALA A 347 50.47 -21.16 -22.53
C ALA A 347 48.97 -21.01 -22.20
N ALA A 348 48.22 -20.62 -23.24
CA ALA A 348 46.76 -20.72 -23.35
C ALA A 348 46.39 -21.30 -24.74
N PRO A 349 45.23 -21.96 -24.90
CA PRO A 349 44.60 -22.18 -26.21
C PRO A 349 43.79 -20.92 -26.59
N ALA A 350 44.09 -20.23 -27.69
CA ALA A 350 43.86 -20.61 -29.09
C ALA A 350 42.41 -20.32 -29.56
N TYR A 351 42.24 -19.18 -30.23
CA TYR A 351 41.04 -18.85 -31.00
C TYR A 351 40.90 -19.79 -32.21
N VAL A 352 39.67 -20.11 -32.59
CA VAL A 352 39.34 -20.64 -33.93
C VAL A 352 38.35 -19.67 -34.57
N THR A 353 38.77 -19.02 -35.65
CA THR A 353 37.90 -18.25 -36.53
C THR A 353 37.30 -19.16 -37.59
N ALA A 354 35.97 -19.14 -37.73
CA ALA A 354 35.26 -19.73 -38.86
C ALA A 354 34.23 -18.71 -39.35
N SER A 355 34.34 -18.32 -40.62
CA SER A 355 33.52 -17.27 -41.22
C SER A 355 32.38 -17.86 -42.06
N GLY A 356 31.24 -17.17 -42.10
CA GLY A 356 30.36 -17.16 -43.28
C GLY A 356 29.18 -18.13 -43.28
N SER A 357 28.05 -17.69 -42.71
CA SER A 357 26.73 -17.87 -43.33
C SER A 357 25.74 -16.90 -42.70
N GLU A 358 25.37 -15.84 -43.43
CA GLU A 358 24.16 -15.06 -43.13
C GLU A 358 22.92 -15.93 -43.37
N PRO A 359 21.82 -15.67 -42.64
CA PRO A 359 20.67 -15.18 -43.39
C PRO A 359 20.02 -13.94 -42.77
N GLU A 360 19.79 -12.96 -43.64
CA GLU A 360 18.70 -11.98 -43.69
C GLU A 360 18.29 -11.21 -42.42
N GLU A 361 18.45 -9.89 -42.50
CA GLU A 361 17.96 -8.92 -41.51
C GLU A 361 16.43 -8.96 -41.40
N LEU A 362 15.92 -9.47 -40.27
CA LEU A 362 14.72 -8.90 -39.65
C LEU A 362 15.15 -8.08 -38.44
N ASP A 363 14.65 -6.85 -38.33
CA ASP A 363 14.95 -5.92 -37.24
C ASP A 363 14.42 -6.43 -35.89
N GLN A 364 15.21 -7.30 -35.26
CA GLN A 364 14.98 -7.76 -33.90
C GLN A 364 15.33 -6.64 -32.92
N LEU A 365 14.35 -5.78 -32.62
CA LEU A 365 14.35 -4.92 -31.43
C LEU A 365 14.16 -5.76 -30.15
N THR A 366 15.00 -6.79 -30.00
CA THR A 366 15.16 -7.59 -28.79
C THR A 366 15.75 -6.70 -27.72
N TRP A 367 14.88 -6.24 -26.82
CA TRP A 367 15.30 -5.52 -25.62
C TRP A 367 16.24 -6.42 -24.79
N VAL A 368 17.52 -6.07 -24.79
CA VAL A 368 18.52 -6.70 -23.91
C VAL A 368 18.11 -6.42 -22.47
N PRO A 369 18.13 -7.42 -21.56
CA PRO A 369 17.69 -7.22 -20.19
C PRO A 369 18.44 -6.07 -19.52
N GLN A 370 17.69 -5.08 -19.02
CA GLN A 370 18.21 -4.14 -18.04
C GLN A 370 18.86 -4.94 -16.92
N ARG A 371 20.12 -4.64 -16.62
CA ARG A 371 20.80 -5.22 -15.46
C ARG A 371 20.00 -4.85 -14.22
N ALA A 372 19.54 -5.86 -13.51
CA ALA A 372 18.97 -5.73 -12.18
C ALA A 372 19.98 -6.32 -11.20
N THR A 373 20.36 -5.53 -10.21
CA THR A 373 21.09 -6.03 -9.04
C THR A 373 20.07 -6.48 -7.98
N THR A 374 20.54 -6.94 -6.82
CA THR A 374 19.68 -7.39 -5.72
C THR A 374 20.10 -6.75 -4.42
N VAL A 375 19.14 -6.31 -3.62
CA VAL A 375 19.34 -6.13 -2.18
C VAL A 375 18.93 -7.43 -1.49
N GLN A 376 19.80 -8.01 -0.67
CA GLN A 376 19.49 -9.23 0.07
C GLN A 376 19.03 -8.87 1.48
N VAL A 377 17.89 -9.37 1.94
CA VAL A 377 17.55 -9.31 3.37
C VAL A 377 18.36 -10.41 4.07
N THR A 378 19.55 -10.04 4.56
CA THR A 378 20.55 -10.96 5.13
C THR A 378 20.35 -11.21 6.63
N GLY A 379 19.58 -10.36 7.31
CA GLY A 379 19.38 -10.46 8.77
C GLY A 379 18.12 -9.77 9.30
N VAL A 380 17.84 -10.03 10.58
CA VAL A 380 16.78 -9.37 11.36
C VAL A 380 17.41 -8.59 12.50
N ALA A 381 17.07 -7.30 12.59
CA ALA A 381 17.62 -6.37 13.56
C ALA A 381 16.80 -6.40 14.86
N LEU A 382 17.46 -6.74 15.98
CA LEU A 382 16.83 -6.97 17.27
C LEU A 382 16.57 -5.63 17.99
N GLN A 383 15.47 -4.97 17.61
CA GLN A 383 14.91 -3.76 18.26
C GLN A 383 14.89 -3.89 19.80
N ARG A 384 15.25 -2.81 20.50
CA ARG A 384 15.10 -2.66 21.95
C ARG A 384 13.62 -2.57 22.30
N LEU A 385 13.10 -3.54 23.04
CA LEU A 385 11.66 -3.63 23.32
C LEU A 385 11.23 -2.82 24.55
N SER A 386 12.17 -2.45 25.42
CA SER A 386 11.93 -1.49 26.51
C SER A 386 11.40 -0.15 25.99
N THR A 387 11.94 0.34 24.88
CA THR A 387 11.48 1.52 24.12
C THR A 387 10.01 1.45 23.73
N TYR A 388 9.47 0.23 23.55
CA TYR A 388 8.08 -0.02 23.17
C TYR A 388 7.19 -0.50 24.34
N ALA A 389 7.75 -0.68 25.54
CA ALA A 389 7.05 -1.27 26.67
C ALA A 389 5.82 -0.47 27.14
N ALA A 390 5.84 0.86 27.00
CA ALA A 390 4.71 1.73 27.38
C ALA A 390 3.44 1.54 26.50
N SER A 391 3.55 0.87 25.35
CA SER A 391 2.39 0.43 24.54
C SER A 391 1.72 -0.82 25.12
N GLY A 392 2.30 -1.41 26.17
CA GLY A 392 1.94 -2.72 26.67
C GLY A 392 2.48 -3.87 25.82
N ILE A 393 3.52 -3.66 24.99
CA ILE A 393 4.18 -4.77 24.27
C ILE A 393 5.05 -5.54 25.28
N SER A 394 4.82 -6.85 25.41
CA SER A 394 5.50 -7.71 26.40
C SER A 394 6.75 -8.38 25.84
N ASP A 395 6.62 -8.95 24.65
CA ASP A 395 7.65 -9.72 23.97
C ASP A 395 7.40 -9.76 22.46
N TRP A 396 8.50 -9.74 21.71
CA TRP A 396 8.53 -9.91 20.26
C TRP A 396 9.21 -11.26 19.93
N ARG A 397 8.60 -12.05 19.05
CA ARG A 397 9.08 -13.36 18.62
C ARG A 397 9.31 -13.41 17.11
N VAL A 398 10.40 -14.05 16.71
CA VAL A 398 10.79 -14.33 15.33
C VAL A 398 10.90 -15.85 15.19
N GLY A 399 10.00 -16.45 14.39
CA GLY A 399 9.96 -17.90 14.19
C GLY A 399 10.83 -18.35 13.01
N PHE A 400 11.44 -19.52 13.13
CA PHE A 400 12.29 -20.15 12.12
C PHE A 400 11.81 -21.56 11.79
N ASN A 401 11.87 -21.95 10.52
CA ASN A 401 11.68 -23.33 10.08
C ASN A 401 13.01 -24.12 10.09
N GLN A 402 12.97 -25.43 9.86
CA GLN A 402 14.16 -26.31 9.89
C GLN A 402 15.25 -25.93 8.87
N ALA A 403 14.90 -25.22 7.80
CA ALA A 403 15.84 -24.73 6.77
C ALA A 403 16.32 -23.28 7.04
N GLY A 404 16.11 -22.76 8.25
CA GLY A 404 16.51 -21.39 8.63
C GLY A 404 15.71 -20.27 7.98
N GLY A 405 14.68 -20.59 7.19
CA GLY A 405 13.75 -19.60 6.65
C GLY A 405 12.80 -19.08 7.74
N LEU A 406 12.47 -17.79 7.68
CA LEU A 406 11.52 -17.17 8.59
C LEU A 406 10.11 -17.77 8.43
N ALA A 407 9.44 -17.98 9.56
CA ALA A 407 8.11 -18.57 9.65
C ALA A 407 7.21 -17.75 10.58
N SER A 408 5.95 -17.55 10.17
CA SER A 408 4.88 -17.02 11.03
C SER A 408 4.79 -17.87 12.31
N GLY A 409 4.59 -17.22 13.47
CA GLY A 409 4.69 -17.79 14.82
C GLY A 409 3.65 -18.86 15.18
N SER A 410 2.95 -19.43 14.21
CA SER A 410 2.15 -20.64 14.39
C SER A 410 3.06 -21.86 14.60
N PRO A 411 2.83 -22.69 15.64
CA PRO A 411 3.62 -23.90 15.91
C PRO A 411 3.47 -25.00 14.85
N ALA A 412 2.64 -24.80 13.82
CA ALA A 412 2.55 -25.66 12.65
C ALA A 412 3.57 -25.33 11.54
N LYS A 413 4.44 -24.32 11.73
CA LYS A 413 5.41 -23.86 10.71
C LYS A 413 6.79 -23.43 11.26
N ALA A 414 6.84 -22.87 12.46
CA ALA A 414 8.10 -22.60 13.15
C ALA A 414 8.46 -23.77 14.07
N VAL A 415 9.75 -24.12 14.14
CA VAL A 415 10.30 -25.16 15.04
C VAL A 415 11.11 -24.56 16.18
N ALA A 416 11.72 -23.39 15.95
CA ALA A 416 12.44 -22.61 16.95
C ALA A 416 12.04 -21.13 16.84
N TRP A 417 12.15 -20.40 17.94
CA TRP A 417 11.86 -18.96 17.99
C TRP A 417 12.97 -18.20 18.71
N LEU A 418 13.35 -17.05 18.17
CA LEU A 418 14.10 -16.04 18.92
C LEU A 418 13.11 -15.06 19.52
N ARG A 419 13.20 -14.81 20.83
CA ARG A 419 12.34 -13.87 21.57
C ARG A 419 13.15 -12.74 22.19
N VAL A 420 12.70 -11.50 22.02
CA VAL A 420 13.11 -10.33 22.80
C VAL A 420 11.98 -10.00 23.78
N ASP A 421 12.29 -9.69 25.04
CA ASP A 421 11.30 -9.19 26.02
C ASP A 421 11.44 -7.69 26.33
N LYS A 422 10.42 -7.13 26.99
CA LYS A 422 10.36 -5.72 27.42
C LYS A 422 11.48 -5.27 28.39
N THR A 423 12.33 -6.20 28.85
CA THR A 423 13.54 -5.92 29.66
C THR A 423 14.83 -6.05 28.83
N ASP A 424 14.69 -6.05 27.49
CA ASP A 424 15.76 -6.12 26.51
C ASP A 424 16.59 -7.41 26.57
N ARG A 425 15.98 -8.52 27.02
CA ARG A 425 16.64 -9.83 27.09
C ARG A 425 16.28 -10.68 25.87
N VAL A 426 17.28 -11.31 25.28
CA VAL A 426 17.13 -12.23 24.14
C VAL A 426 17.10 -13.67 24.64
N PHE A 427 16.21 -14.48 24.09
CA PHE A 427 16.04 -15.90 24.40
C PHE A 427 15.85 -16.71 23.12
N GLY A 428 16.31 -17.95 23.16
CA GLY A 428 15.97 -18.99 22.21
C GLY A 428 14.93 -19.92 22.81
N GLU A 429 13.82 -20.15 22.10
CA GLU A 429 12.73 -21.03 22.50
C GLU A 429 12.66 -22.25 21.55
N LEU A 430 12.53 -23.45 22.13
CA LEU A 430 12.46 -24.73 21.43
C LEU A 430 11.58 -25.68 22.26
N GLU A 431 10.54 -26.27 21.64
CA GLU A 431 9.62 -27.25 22.25
C GLU A 431 9.09 -26.89 23.67
N GLY A 432 8.88 -25.59 23.93
CA GLY A 432 8.42 -25.09 25.23
C GLY A 432 9.51 -24.80 26.26
N SER A 433 10.77 -25.15 25.98
CA SER A 433 11.93 -24.62 26.69
C SER A 433 12.27 -23.19 26.23
N SER A 434 12.95 -22.40 27.08
CA SER A 434 13.39 -21.04 26.79
C SER A 434 14.74 -20.79 27.47
N VAL A 435 15.78 -20.54 26.70
CA VAL A 435 17.17 -20.36 27.17
C VAL A 435 17.63 -18.93 26.85
N PRO A 436 18.24 -18.18 27.78
CA PRO A 436 18.78 -16.85 27.49
C PRO A 436 19.98 -16.93 26.53
N LEU A 437 20.06 -15.99 25.58
CA LEU A 437 21.13 -15.93 24.57
C LEU A 437 22.03 -14.71 24.81
N ALA A 438 23.32 -14.86 24.57
CA ALA A 438 24.29 -13.77 24.58
C ALA A 438 24.42 -13.13 23.19
N LEU A 439 24.76 -11.84 23.16
CA LEU A 439 25.14 -11.10 21.96
C LEU A 439 26.56 -10.53 22.14
N PRO A 440 27.51 -10.76 21.22
CA PRO A 440 27.42 -11.67 20.08
C PRO A 440 27.45 -13.15 20.52
N GLY A 441 27.15 -14.06 19.60
CA GLY A 441 27.17 -15.50 19.86
C GLY A 441 26.70 -16.33 18.66
N VAL A 442 26.51 -17.63 18.88
CA VAL A 442 25.88 -18.54 17.92
C VAL A 442 24.88 -19.39 18.70
N TRP A 443 23.68 -19.58 18.16
CA TRP A 443 22.64 -20.44 18.74
C TRP A 443 22.18 -21.48 17.72
N SER A 444 22.40 -22.75 18.03
CA SER A 444 22.04 -23.87 17.16
C SER A 444 20.95 -24.73 17.82
N PRO A 445 19.65 -24.36 17.71
CA PRO A 445 18.55 -25.11 18.32
C PRO A 445 18.34 -26.52 17.74
N LEU A 446 18.77 -26.76 16.50
CA LEU A 446 18.76 -28.07 15.84
C LEU A 446 20.11 -28.28 15.14
N ALA A 447 20.43 -29.50 14.73
CA ALA A 447 21.69 -29.80 14.04
C ALA A 447 21.77 -29.13 12.65
N GLU A 448 20.62 -28.88 12.04
CA GLU A 448 20.46 -28.27 10.71
C GLU A 448 20.17 -26.76 10.76
N LEU A 449 19.96 -26.20 11.96
CA LEU A 449 19.61 -24.79 12.16
C LEU A 449 20.59 -24.11 13.10
N GLU A 450 21.50 -23.33 12.53
CA GLU A 450 22.44 -22.46 13.23
C GLU A 450 22.09 -20.98 12.98
N LEU A 451 22.05 -20.18 14.04
CA LEU A 451 21.74 -18.75 13.99
C LEU A 451 22.90 -17.93 14.57
N ALA A 452 23.63 -17.23 13.70
CA ALA A 452 24.71 -16.32 14.10
C ALA A 452 24.15 -14.99 14.62
N LEU A 453 24.61 -14.59 15.81
CA LEU A 453 24.11 -13.45 16.58
C LEU A 453 25.21 -12.39 16.75
N TYR A 454 24.89 -11.16 16.39
CA TYR A 454 25.80 -10.02 16.41
C TYR A 454 25.30 -8.99 17.42
N ILE A 455 26.21 -8.30 18.10
CA ILE A 455 25.88 -7.17 18.98
C ILE A 455 25.73 -5.88 18.16
N ALA A 456 24.88 -4.96 18.60
CA ALA A 456 24.75 -3.65 17.95
C ALA A 456 25.94 -2.74 18.34
N PRO A 457 26.72 -2.20 17.40
CA PRO A 457 27.77 -1.22 17.72
C PRO A 457 27.16 0.11 18.18
N PRO A 458 27.85 0.93 18.99
CA PRO A 458 27.39 2.30 19.28
C PRO A 458 27.45 3.17 18.02
N PRO A 459 26.44 4.03 17.73
CA PRO A 459 25.23 4.31 18.50
C PRO A 459 23.99 3.52 18.04
N MET A 460 24.14 2.51 17.16
CA MET A 460 23.04 1.58 16.81
C MET A 460 22.47 0.88 18.06
N ASN A 461 23.30 0.68 19.09
CA ASN A 461 22.90 0.14 20.38
C ASN A 461 21.83 0.96 21.16
N LEU A 462 21.50 2.18 20.72
CA LEU A 462 20.41 2.99 21.27
C LEU A 462 19.02 2.48 20.82
N HIS A 463 18.92 1.90 19.63
CA HIS A 463 17.67 1.39 19.06
C HIS A 463 17.64 -0.14 18.98
N TYR A 464 18.80 -0.80 18.97
CA TYR A 464 18.95 -2.23 18.78
C TYR A 464 19.80 -2.87 19.89
N LEU A 465 19.57 -4.14 20.16
CA LEU A 465 20.44 -4.99 20.98
C LEU A 465 21.52 -5.64 20.13
N GLY A 466 21.18 -5.93 18.87
CA GLY A 466 22.00 -6.66 17.94
C GLY A 466 21.24 -7.01 16.68
N TRP A 467 21.72 -8.02 15.96
CA TRP A 467 21.02 -8.60 14.83
C TRP A 467 21.34 -10.09 14.69
N VAL A 468 20.44 -10.84 14.04
CA VAL A 468 20.63 -12.25 13.71
C VAL A 468 20.77 -12.40 12.20
N ARG A 469 21.77 -13.14 11.73
CA ARG A 469 21.90 -13.46 10.29
C ARG A 469 20.92 -14.57 9.91
N LEU A 470 20.23 -14.42 8.79
CA LEU A 470 19.33 -15.42 8.24
C LEU A 470 20.14 -16.47 7.47
N PRO A 471 20.00 -17.78 7.78
CA PRO A 471 20.60 -18.85 6.97
C PRO A 471 20.06 -18.90 5.52
N ALA A 472 18.85 -18.38 5.31
CA ALA A 472 18.23 -18.22 4.00
C ALA A 472 17.84 -16.73 3.76
N PRO A 473 18.74 -15.92 3.17
CA PRO A 473 18.46 -14.52 2.81
C PRO A 473 17.35 -14.40 1.74
N LEU A 474 16.64 -13.25 1.73
CA LEU A 474 15.65 -12.94 0.70
C LEU A 474 16.19 -11.94 -0.33
N ALA A 475 16.30 -12.36 -1.58
CA ALA A 475 16.67 -11.50 -2.71
C ALA A 475 15.52 -10.57 -3.12
N LEU A 476 15.76 -9.26 -3.11
CA LEU A 476 14.86 -8.22 -3.62
C LEU A 476 15.49 -7.57 -4.87
N PRO A 477 14.89 -7.68 -6.07
CA PRO A 477 15.48 -7.15 -7.30
C PRO A 477 15.37 -5.61 -7.37
N VAL A 478 16.46 -4.97 -7.80
CA VAL A 478 16.57 -3.51 -8.00
C VAL A 478 17.02 -3.23 -9.43
N PRO A 479 16.24 -2.52 -10.26
CA PRO A 479 16.70 -2.08 -11.58
C PRO A 479 17.85 -1.08 -11.44
N CYS A 480 18.96 -1.28 -12.16
CA CYS A 480 20.07 -0.33 -12.15
C CYS A 480 19.64 1.06 -12.66
N ASP A 481 20.31 2.10 -12.16
CA ASP A 481 20.08 3.53 -12.36
C ASP A 481 18.70 4.07 -11.94
N LYS A 482 17.71 3.21 -11.60
CA LYS A 482 16.42 3.63 -11.02
C LYS A 482 16.48 3.69 -9.49
N ALA A 483 15.95 4.75 -8.90
CA ALA A 483 15.70 4.82 -7.46
C ALA A 483 14.42 4.03 -7.08
N VAL A 484 14.50 3.23 -6.02
CA VAL A 484 13.39 2.42 -5.47
C VAL A 484 13.30 2.61 -3.95
N SER A 485 12.08 2.72 -3.43
CA SER A 485 11.83 2.94 -2.00
C SER A 485 11.68 1.63 -1.23
N PHE A 486 12.32 1.53 -0.07
CA PHE A 486 12.25 0.42 0.88
C PHE A 486 11.50 0.85 2.15
N GLY A 487 10.60 0.00 2.63
CA GLY A 487 9.75 0.30 3.78
C GLY A 487 8.67 -0.75 4.03
N ARG A 488 7.57 -0.35 4.69
CA ARG A 488 6.43 -1.23 5.02
C ARG A 488 5.14 -0.83 4.30
N GLY A 489 4.30 -1.82 4.02
CA GLY A 489 2.99 -1.60 3.39
C GLY A 489 3.06 -1.53 1.86
N SER A 490 2.35 -0.58 1.27
CA SER A 490 2.19 -0.42 -0.19
C SER A 490 2.72 0.91 -0.74
N GLU A 491 3.36 1.73 0.10
CA GLU A 491 3.97 3.01 -0.29
C GLU A 491 5.46 2.87 -0.68
N ALA A 492 6.05 1.71 -0.37
CA ALA A 492 7.40 1.31 -0.76
C ALA A 492 7.36 0.36 -1.96
N ASP A 493 8.28 0.56 -2.91
CA ASP A 493 8.52 -0.35 -4.04
C ASP A 493 9.02 -1.73 -3.54
N LEU A 494 9.82 -1.73 -2.47
CA LEU A 494 10.39 -2.90 -1.81
C LEU A 494 9.83 -3.02 -0.38
N ALA A 495 8.89 -3.95 -0.20
CA ALA A 495 8.28 -4.26 1.10
C ALA A 495 8.40 -5.78 1.38
N PRO A 496 9.44 -6.24 2.11
CA PRO A 496 9.74 -7.67 2.25
C PRO A 496 8.71 -8.46 3.06
N ARG A 497 8.03 -7.84 4.04
CA ARG A 497 6.90 -8.42 4.80
C ARG A 497 7.21 -9.71 5.57
N LEU A 498 8.49 -10.06 5.73
CA LEU A 498 8.94 -11.24 6.49
C LEU A 498 8.60 -11.13 7.98
N LEU A 499 8.61 -9.91 8.53
CA LEU A 499 8.25 -9.59 9.92
C LEU A 499 6.79 -9.18 10.09
N ALA A 500 5.96 -9.30 9.04
CA ALA A 500 4.57 -8.86 9.05
C ALA A 500 3.58 -9.82 9.75
N ASP A 501 4.07 -10.82 10.50
CA ASP A 501 3.25 -11.82 11.18
C ASP A 501 2.45 -11.20 12.35
N PRO A 502 1.11 -11.26 12.37
CA PRO A 502 0.29 -10.67 13.43
C PRO A 502 0.42 -11.38 14.80
N HIS A 503 1.11 -12.52 14.87
CA HIS A 503 1.39 -13.25 16.12
C HIS A 503 2.80 -13.00 16.67
N SER A 504 3.62 -12.20 15.96
CA SER A 504 5.00 -11.89 16.37
C SER A 504 5.08 -11.03 17.63
N LEU A 505 4.10 -10.17 17.88
CA LEU A 505 4.05 -9.29 19.07
C LEU A 505 3.02 -9.79 20.09
N ARG A 506 3.45 -9.92 21.34
CA ARG A 506 2.57 -10.14 22.49
C ARG A 506 2.36 -8.87 23.30
N TRP A 507 1.23 -8.81 23.99
CA TRP A 507 0.70 -7.61 24.63
C TRP A 507 0.21 -7.92 26.06
N GLU A 508 0.48 -7.02 27.00
CA GLU A 508 0.07 -7.15 28.40
C GLU A 508 -1.38 -6.69 28.61
N GLY A 509 -2.16 -7.51 29.33
CA GLY A 509 -3.55 -7.22 29.68
C GLY A 509 -4.48 -7.10 28.47
N GLY A 510 -5.56 -6.33 28.64
CA GLY A 510 -6.62 -6.15 27.62
C GLY A 510 -6.22 -5.33 26.38
N ALA A 511 -4.94 -4.99 26.21
CA ALA A 511 -4.45 -4.19 25.08
C ALA A 511 -4.60 -4.90 23.72
N SER A 512 -4.63 -6.23 23.70
CA SER A 512 -4.74 -7.05 22.48
C SER A 512 -5.91 -6.69 21.56
N VAL A 513 -7.04 -6.23 22.12
CA VAL A 513 -8.22 -5.79 21.34
C VAL A 513 -7.96 -4.50 20.55
N ARG A 514 -7.05 -3.63 21.02
CA ARG A 514 -6.63 -2.41 20.32
C ARG A 514 -5.50 -2.64 19.33
N ALA A 515 -4.72 -3.72 19.51
CA ALA A 515 -3.54 -4.04 18.72
C ALA A 515 -3.82 -4.75 17.37
N SER A 516 -5.09 -4.98 17.02
CA SER A 516 -5.50 -5.73 15.83
C SER A 516 -4.94 -5.12 14.53
N GLY A 517 -3.94 -5.79 13.93
CA GLY A 517 -3.25 -5.35 12.72
C GLY A 517 -1.84 -4.78 12.93
N ILE A 518 -1.39 -4.58 14.17
CA ILE A 518 0.00 -4.20 14.48
C ILE A 518 0.88 -5.46 14.52
N ASN A 519 2.03 -5.41 13.86
CA ASN A 519 3.02 -6.50 13.79
C ASN A 519 4.45 -5.93 13.93
N ALA A 520 5.47 -6.78 13.91
CA ALA A 520 6.86 -6.36 14.12
C ALA A 520 7.42 -5.38 13.08
N GLU A 521 6.84 -5.24 11.88
CA GLU A 521 7.23 -4.15 10.96
C GLU A 521 6.85 -2.76 11.51
N TYR A 522 6.00 -2.64 12.52
CA TYR A 522 5.71 -1.35 13.15
C TYR A 522 6.80 -0.95 14.17
N LEU A 523 7.74 -1.84 14.50
CA LEU A 523 8.92 -1.52 15.29
C LEU A 523 9.98 -0.84 14.40
N GLY A 524 9.93 0.49 14.36
CA GLY A 524 10.95 1.33 13.75
C GLY A 524 10.97 1.43 12.21
N LEU A 525 10.21 0.61 11.47
CA LEU A 525 10.14 0.72 10.01
C LEU A 525 9.08 1.75 9.58
N SER A 526 9.46 2.60 8.63
CA SER A 526 8.60 3.66 8.07
C SER A 526 7.95 3.17 6.78
N ARG A 527 6.80 3.74 6.40
CA ARG A 527 6.03 3.30 5.22
C ARG A 527 6.88 3.37 3.94
N ARG A 528 7.61 4.48 3.81
CA ARG A 528 8.88 4.59 3.10
C ARG A 528 9.93 4.96 4.14
N HIS A 529 11.12 4.35 4.08
CA HIS A 529 12.18 4.57 5.07
C HIS A 529 13.52 4.87 4.40
N LEU A 530 13.89 4.09 3.37
CA LEU A 530 15.04 4.37 2.51
C LEU A 530 14.61 4.52 1.06
N LEU A 531 15.33 5.36 0.32
CA LEU A 531 15.35 5.40 -1.13
C LEU A 531 16.72 4.89 -1.58
N LEU A 532 16.74 3.83 -2.38
CA LEU A 532 17.94 3.12 -2.82
C LEU A 532 18.09 3.26 -4.34
N GLN A 533 19.28 3.62 -4.83
CA GLN A 533 19.60 3.63 -6.26
C GLN A 533 20.93 2.90 -6.48
N ALA A 534 20.87 1.77 -7.19
CA ALA A 534 22.07 1.12 -7.71
C ALA A 534 22.62 1.96 -8.87
N ARG A 535 23.89 2.37 -8.78
CA ARG A 535 24.63 3.09 -9.83
C ARG A 535 25.75 2.17 -10.35
N ARG A 536 26.54 2.66 -11.31
CA ARG A 536 27.59 1.86 -11.99
C ARG A 536 28.64 1.25 -11.05
N ASN A 537 29.05 1.98 -10.01
CA ASN A 537 30.18 1.61 -9.14
C ASN A 537 29.80 1.57 -7.64
N ASP A 538 28.67 2.17 -7.27
CA ASP A 538 28.23 2.37 -5.89
C ASP A 538 26.70 2.28 -5.77
N TRP A 539 26.22 2.27 -4.53
CA TRP A 539 24.83 2.43 -4.17
C TRP A 539 24.63 3.82 -3.56
N TRP A 540 23.65 4.56 -4.03
CA TRP A 540 23.18 5.75 -3.34
C TRP A 540 22.00 5.42 -2.42
N VAL A 541 22.10 5.88 -1.19
CA VAL A 541 21.17 5.58 -0.10
C VAL A 541 20.71 6.91 0.50
N HIS A 542 19.39 7.12 0.54
CA HIS A 542 18.78 8.30 1.14
C HIS A 542 17.70 7.90 2.15
N LEU A 543 17.63 8.60 3.28
CA LEU A 543 16.68 8.37 4.37
C LEU A 543 15.41 9.21 4.14
N GLU A 544 14.32 8.53 3.78
CA GLU A 544 12.98 9.12 3.71
C GLU A 544 12.26 9.08 5.08
N SER A 545 12.83 8.39 6.08
CA SER A 545 12.29 8.32 7.44
C SER A 545 12.50 9.62 8.21
N GLN A 546 11.42 10.14 8.82
CA GLN A 546 11.46 11.29 9.72
C GLN A 546 11.64 10.92 11.21
N ASN A 547 11.43 9.65 11.57
CA ASN A 547 11.27 9.22 12.97
C ASN A 547 12.35 8.26 13.46
N MET A 548 13.10 7.64 12.54
CA MET A 548 14.06 6.58 12.86
C MET A 548 15.27 6.67 11.91
N PRO A 549 16.50 6.54 12.43
CA PRO A 549 17.71 6.50 11.61
C PRO A 549 17.90 5.14 10.93
N ALA A 550 18.80 5.11 9.94
CA ALA A 550 19.32 3.89 9.33
C ALA A 550 20.85 3.83 9.49
N TYR A 551 21.40 2.65 9.73
CA TYR A 551 22.82 2.45 10.02
C TYR A 551 23.50 1.71 8.87
N ARG A 552 24.64 2.20 8.39
CA ARG A 552 25.49 1.43 7.47
C ARG A 552 26.53 0.68 8.27
N LEU A 553 26.63 -0.63 8.09
CA LEU A 553 27.69 -1.47 8.66
C LEU A 553 28.57 -2.06 7.55
N ALA A 554 29.80 -2.45 7.89
CA ALA A 554 30.64 -3.29 7.07
C ALA A 554 30.12 -4.75 7.07
N PRO A 555 30.58 -5.63 6.16
CA PRO A 555 30.28 -7.06 6.18
C PRO A 555 30.61 -7.78 7.51
N SER A 556 31.53 -7.21 8.32
CA SER A 556 31.89 -7.67 9.66
C SER A 556 30.85 -7.32 10.75
N GLY A 557 29.96 -6.36 10.49
CA GLY A 557 29.05 -5.76 11.47
C GLY A 557 29.57 -4.47 12.12
N ASP A 558 30.78 -4.01 11.79
CA ASP A 558 31.33 -2.74 12.28
C ASP A 558 30.60 -1.52 11.68
N LEU A 559 30.38 -0.46 12.46
CA LEU A 559 29.68 0.74 11.98
C LEU A 559 30.50 1.54 10.95
N LEU A 560 29.87 1.92 9.85
CA LEU A 560 30.43 2.77 8.78
C LEU A 560 29.70 4.10 8.58
N ASP A 561 28.43 4.24 8.99
CA ASP A 561 27.64 5.47 8.83
C ASP A 561 26.35 5.46 9.67
N VAL A 562 25.78 6.64 9.93
CA VAL A 562 24.46 6.80 10.56
C VAL A 562 23.65 7.84 9.81
N LEU A 563 22.71 7.39 8.97
CA LEU A 563 21.76 8.30 8.35
C LEU A 563 20.72 8.72 9.39
N SER A 564 20.63 10.02 9.65
CA SER A 564 19.83 10.61 10.74
C SER A 564 18.76 11.56 10.21
N PRO A 565 17.49 11.47 10.68
CA PRO A 565 16.44 12.39 10.25
C PRO A 565 16.81 13.86 10.47
N GLY A 566 16.61 14.70 9.45
CA GLY A 566 16.84 16.15 9.54
C GLY A 566 18.30 16.62 9.48
N ALA A 567 19.28 15.72 9.61
CA ALA A 567 20.70 16.00 9.48
C ALA A 567 21.28 15.22 8.28
N ASP A 568 22.14 14.24 8.53
CA ASP A 568 22.79 13.43 7.51
C ASP A 568 21.82 12.43 6.88
N THR A 569 21.07 12.86 5.87
CA THR A 569 20.00 12.06 5.25
C THR A 569 20.42 11.28 4.01
N ALA A 570 21.67 11.35 3.54
CA ALA A 570 22.12 10.59 2.37
C ALA A 570 23.60 10.20 2.41
N THR A 571 23.94 9.03 1.86
CA THR A 571 25.32 8.54 1.75
C THR A 571 25.52 7.70 0.48
N THR A 572 26.77 7.42 0.11
CA THR A 572 27.14 6.44 -0.91
C THR A 572 27.75 5.20 -0.27
N ALA A 573 27.10 4.05 -0.45
CA ALA A 573 27.52 2.75 0.06
C ALA A 573 28.12 1.90 -1.06
N LYS A 574 28.97 0.94 -0.69
CA LYS A 574 29.54 -0.04 -1.62
C LYS A 574 28.62 -1.26 -1.75
N PRO A 575 28.81 -2.11 -2.77
CA PRO A 575 28.43 -3.51 -2.66
C PRO A 575 29.00 -4.14 -1.38
N GLU A 576 28.32 -5.16 -0.86
CA GLU A 576 28.60 -5.88 0.39
C GLU A 576 28.41 -5.06 1.68
N ASP A 577 28.35 -3.71 1.63
CA ASP A 577 27.94 -2.91 2.78
C ASP A 577 26.51 -3.32 3.24
N LEU A 578 26.32 -3.34 4.55
CA LEU A 578 25.04 -3.67 5.19
C LEU A 578 24.27 -2.40 5.55
N LEU A 579 22.94 -2.43 5.44
CA LEU A 579 22.05 -1.36 5.92
C LEU A 579 21.05 -1.92 6.95
N VAL A 580 21.04 -1.35 8.16
CA VAL A 580 20.07 -1.67 9.21
C VAL A 580 18.93 -0.67 9.19
N VAL A 581 17.71 -1.15 8.99
CA VAL A 581 16.51 -0.34 8.74
C VAL A 581 15.26 -1.01 9.31
N GLY A 582 14.66 -0.40 10.34
CA GLY A 582 13.51 -0.96 11.05
C GLY A 582 13.83 -2.34 11.65
N GLY A 583 13.06 -3.38 11.31
CA GLY A 583 13.36 -4.75 11.74
C GLY A 583 14.41 -5.49 10.91
N TYR A 584 14.99 -4.87 9.87
CA TYR A 584 15.76 -5.57 8.83
C TYR A 584 17.24 -5.21 8.79
N VAL A 585 18.07 -6.19 8.43
CA VAL A 585 19.44 -5.99 7.95
C VAL A 585 19.48 -6.37 6.47
N LEU A 586 19.86 -5.41 5.64
CA LEU A 586 20.00 -5.54 4.19
C LEU A 586 21.47 -5.63 3.82
N GLU A 587 21.80 -6.37 2.76
CA GLU A 587 23.13 -6.53 2.19
C GLU A 587 23.07 -6.07 0.73
N LEU A 588 23.91 -5.11 0.35
CA LEU A 588 23.85 -4.45 -0.95
C LEU A 588 24.57 -5.28 -2.03
N GLY A 589 23.85 -5.70 -3.07
CA GLY A 589 24.41 -6.57 -4.12
C GLY A 589 25.45 -5.89 -5.02
N PRO A 590 26.17 -6.69 -5.83
CA PRO A 590 27.13 -6.19 -6.79
C PRO A 590 26.47 -5.30 -7.86
N VAL A 591 27.20 -4.26 -8.28
CA VAL A 591 26.83 -3.38 -9.39
C VAL A 591 27.87 -3.48 -10.52
N GLY A 592 27.47 -3.18 -11.76
CA GLY A 592 28.39 -3.24 -12.91
C GLY A 592 27.75 -2.99 -14.28
#